data_AF-A0A5R9M7E1-F1
#
_entry.id   AF-A0A5R9M7E1-F1
#
_cell.length_a   1.000
_cell.length_b   1.000
_cell.length_c   1.000
_cell.angle_alpha   90.00
_cell.angle_beta   90.00
_cell.angle_gamma   90.00
#
_symmetry.space_group_name_H-M   'P 1'
#
loop_
_entity.id
_entity.type
_entity.pdbx_description
1 polymer ?
#
loop_
_entity_poly.entity_id
_entity_poly.type
_entity_poly.pdbx_seq_one_letter_code
_entity_poly.pdbx_strand_id
1 'polypeptide(L)'
;MHPLPRSLETLSGESLASYLLRLGYRLGLSPLHLIRAAGWTKRGNPNHFPGSLLLDLPKRQAEAFAQLTGQTTREVSALTLAQWRVRYPPIARSMPAPGRLVRPDAWLYVGSPRFCPSCLAGDGTAAQQLHGGPWLKLWHLPVVFACTEHRIYLEAKCLHCGQPHDTQGLLVQRANDHTLHPAQCRWTVDAQTPRRKSLACAGRLDHRTAPACDQPQPTADILRFQKSIRGRLKSPTPTTDASEYFTDLRLATALIRTTWPHGRDLLDADTAERIDSDSQRLELGPRGRHNQQLRDTPPRDPAVCGALLMAADRLLSRGDLPDLMSEITCAAFGSPSSQTPWAVLYDKHKNDCSERLRQVAEPVTQAFPRVNGRGGTRAPLRTGYQAEHIPAFLEPDWYQRYLASCAGSESTTVRRAAAVRLVQWAMGGAYDDAAEFLGITPVQTHLLTGRQSRRSVRTGCNPLELDRALRALASELQSPRQLPVDYRRRRQALHEWVLSIDTWNDLVSKLPPTLLRFRTLTDDRKRQDASVFIWTLVTRGEHLFAPRPLEAAQPDGIRQQWAGRRNTAWFQFSRPDPLGHYADLRHILAKYAQRLERDIDSGLSPEKESG
;
A
#
# COMPACT_ATOMS: atom_id res chain seq x y z
N MET A 1 -32.65 -25.84 -28.96
CA MET A 1 -31.61 -25.55 -29.97
C MET A 1 -31.12 -26.88 -30.49
N HIS A 2 -31.00 -27.05 -31.81
CA HIS A 2 -30.39 -28.26 -32.37
C HIS A 2 -28.85 -28.13 -32.35
N PRO A 3 -28.11 -29.22 -32.06
CA PRO A 3 -26.66 -29.20 -32.08
C PRO A 3 -26.13 -28.85 -33.47
N LEU A 4 -24.96 -28.21 -33.53
CA LEU A 4 -24.31 -27.93 -34.81
C LEU A 4 -23.95 -29.25 -35.51
N PRO A 5 -24.09 -29.32 -36.85
CA PRO A 5 -23.86 -30.56 -37.60
C PRO A 5 -22.41 -31.04 -37.55
N ARG A 6 -21.45 -30.14 -37.28
CA ARG A 6 -20.03 -30.46 -37.10
C ARG A 6 -19.46 -29.56 -36.00
N SER A 7 -18.85 -30.17 -34.99
CA SER A 7 -18.15 -29.46 -33.90
C SER A 7 -16.63 -29.66 -33.98
N LEU A 8 -15.90 -29.02 -33.07
CA LEU A 8 -14.46 -29.20 -32.86
C LEU A 8 -14.19 -29.64 -31.43
N GLU A 9 -13.17 -30.48 -31.27
CA GLU A 9 -12.56 -30.74 -29.97
C GLU A 9 -11.83 -29.48 -29.48
N THR A 10 -11.99 -29.19 -28.19
CA THR A 10 -11.28 -28.10 -27.53
C THR A 10 -9.82 -28.45 -27.35
N LEU A 11 -8.93 -27.51 -27.68
CA LEU A 11 -7.51 -27.69 -27.44
C LEU A 11 -7.13 -27.30 -26.00
N SER A 12 -6.02 -27.86 -25.52
CA SER A 12 -5.55 -27.61 -24.15
C SER A 12 -5.27 -26.13 -23.91
N GLY A 13 -5.97 -25.53 -22.92
CA GLY A 13 -5.80 -24.13 -22.55
C GLY A 13 -6.36 -23.12 -23.56
N GLU A 14 -7.14 -23.58 -24.53
CA GLU A 14 -7.79 -22.76 -25.55
C GLU A 14 -8.73 -21.70 -24.95
N SER A 15 -8.78 -20.52 -25.56
CA SER A 15 -9.72 -19.45 -25.19
C SER A 15 -11.06 -19.56 -25.92
N LEU A 16 -12.10 -18.97 -25.35
CA LEU A 16 -13.42 -18.88 -25.98
C LEU A 16 -13.36 -18.21 -27.35
N ALA A 17 -12.55 -17.16 -27.48
CA ALA A 17 -12.33 -16.48 -28.75
C ALA A 17 -11.68 -17.42 -29.79
N SER A 18 -10.64 -18.18 -29.39
CA SER A 18 -9.99 -19.19 -30.24
C SER A 18 -10.99 -20.21 -30.78
N TYR A 19 -11.78 -20.80 -29.87
CA TYR A 19 -12.70 -21.87 -30.19
C TYR A 19 -13.75 -21.39 -31.21
N LEU A 20 -14.30 -20.20 -31.01
CA LEU A 20 -15.26 -19.59 -31.93
C LEU A 20 -14.66 -19.25 -33.29
N LEU A 21 -13.40 -18.80 -33.33
CA LEU A 21 -12.70 -18.55 -34.59
C LEU A 21 -12.50 -19.84 -35.39
N ARG A 22 -12.03 -20.91 -34.73
CA ARG A 22 -11.78 -22.20 -35.37
C ARG A 22 -13.07 -22.89 -35.79
N LEU A 23 -14.09 -22.88 -34.94
CA LEU A 23 -15.39 -23.46 -35.25
C LEU A 23 -16.10 -22.68 -36.37
N GLY A 24 -16.04 -21.35 -36.32
CA GLY A 24 -16.61 -20.49 -37.36
C GLY A 24 -15.97 -20.77 -38.72
N TYR A 25 -14.63 -20.79 -38.76
CA TYR A 25 -13.90 -21.10 -39.99
C TYR A 25 -14.22 -22.49 -40.54
N ARG A 26 -14.30 -23.53 -39.68
CA ARG A 26 -14.69 -24.89 -40.09
C ARG A 26 -16.11 -24.95 -40.68
N LEU A 27 -17.03 -24.14 -40.17
CA LEU A 27 -18.43 -24.13 -40.60
C LEU A 27 -18.73 -23.11 -41.70
N GLY A 28 -17.74 -22.29 -42.11
CA GLY A 28 -17.97 -21.16 -43.01
C GLY A 28 -18.86 -20.07 -42.39
N LEU A 29 -18.95 -20.01 -41.06
CA LEU A 29 -19.76 -19.06 -40.31
C LEU A 29 -18.88 -18.00 -39.64
N SER A 30 -19.41 -16.78 -39.52
CA SER A 30 -18.69 -15.76 -38.75
C SER A 30 -18.82 -16.02 -37.24
N PRO A 31 -17.84 -15.63 -36.42
CA PRO A 31 -17.94 -15.71 -34.96
C PRO A 31 -19.22 -15.09 -34.40
N LEU A 32 -19.70 -13.99 -34.99
CA LEU A 32 -20.95 -13.36 -34.57
C LEU A 32 -22.17 -14.25 -34.82
N HIS A 33 -22.21 -15.02 -35.91
CA HIS A 33 -23.29 -15.97 -36.16
C HIS A 33 -23.36 -17.05 -35.08
N LEU A 34 -22.21 -17.57 -34.63
CA LEU A 34 -22.17 -18.57 -33.56
C LEU A 34 -22.69 -18.03 -32.22
N ILE A 35 -22.33 -16.80 -31.87
CA ILE A 35 -22.80 -16.13 -30.64
C ILE A 35 -24.31 -15.88 -30.69
N ARG A 36 -24.84 -15.49 -31.85
CA ARG A 36 -26.28 -15.30 -32.07
C ARG A 36 -27.02 -16.63 -31.93
N ALA A 37 -26.49 -17.70 -32.53
CA ALA A 37 -27.04 -19.04 -32.37
C ALA A 37 -27.02 -19.50 -30.90
N ALA A 38 -25.98 -19.13 -30.14
CA ALA A 38 -25.87 -19.40 -28.70
C ALA A 38 -26.76 -18.50 -27.81
N GLY A 39 -27.45 -17.51 -28.38
CA GLY A 39 -28.33 -16.60 -27.62
C GLY A 39 -27.61 -15.62 -26.70
N TRP A 40 -26.36 -15.27 -27.00
CA TRP A 40 -25.52 -14.43 -26.13
C TRP A 40 -25.63 -12.91 -26.40
N THR A 41 -26.39 -12.50 -27.41
CA THR A 41 -26.59 -11.07 -27.76
C THR A 41 -27.64 -10.42 -26.86
N LYS A 42 -27.33 -9.25 -26.27
CA LYS A 42 -28.31 -8.42 -25.54
C LYS A 42 -29.09 -7.52 -26.50
N ARG A 43 -30.36 -7.22 -26.15
CA ARG A 43 -31.19 -6.19 -26.81
C ARG A 43 -30.48 -4.83 -26.68
N GLY A 44 -29.78 -4.37 -27.72
CA GLY A 44 -29.16 -3.03 -27.72
C GLY A 44 -27.96 -2.89 -28.65
N ASN A 45 -27.13 -3.92 -28.82
CA ASN A 45 -26.04 -3.88 -29.83
C ASN A 45 -25.75 -5.27 -30.41
N PRO A 46 -26.45 -5.68 -31.50
CA PRO A 46 -26.40 -7.04 -32.05
C PRO A 46 -25.09 -7.39 -32.77
N ASN A 47 -24.15 -6.44 -32.90
CA ASN A 47 -22.85 -6.59 -33.57
C ASN A 47 -21.65 -6.58 -32.62
N HIS A 48 -21.88 -6.47 -31.31
CA HIS A 48 -20.81 -6.38 -30.32
C HIS A 48 -20.57 -7.73 -29.63
N PHE A 49 -19.31 -8.16 -29.58
CA PHE A 49 -18.87 -9.29 -28.77
C PHE A 49 -18.46 -8.76 -27.39
N PRO A 50 -19.27 -8.95 -26.32
CA PRO A 50 -18.93 -8.42 -25.01
C PRO A 50 -17.73 -9.15 -24.43
N GLY A 51 -16.68 -8.39 -24.10
CA GLY A 51 -15.47 -8.91 -23.46
C GLY A 51 -15.71 -9.64 -22.14
N SER A 52 -16.84 -9.37 -21.46
CA SER A 52 -17.23 -10.06 -20.23
C SER A 52 -17.40 -11.58 -20.41
N LEU A 53 -17.71 -12.07 -21.61
CA LEU A 53 -17.85 -13.51 -21.89
C LEU A 53 -16.52 -14.27 -21.79
N LEU A 54 -15.39 -13.58 -21.99
CA LEU A 54 -14.08 -14.17 -21.73
C LEU A 54 -13.85 -14.38 -20.23
N LEU A 55 -14.40 -13.50 -19.39
CA LEU A 55 -14.20 -13.55 -17.94
C LEU A 55 -14.95 -14.72 -17.32
N ASP A 56 -16.24 -14.84 -17.66
CA ASP A 56 -17.13 -15.88 -17.16
C ASP A 56 -18.35 -16.02 -18.08
N LEU A 57 -18.87 -17.23 -18.19
CA LEU A 57 -20.12 -17.52 -18.88
C LEU A 57 -21.20 -17.87 -17.85
N PRO A 58 -22.30 -17.10 -17.77
CA PRO A 58 -23.43 -17.45 -16.93
C PRO A 58 -23.89 -18.88 -17.18
N LYS A 59 -24.26 -19.61 -16.13
CA LYS A 59 -24.61 -21.04 -16.19
C LYS A 59 -25.53 -21.41 -17.36
N ARG A 60 -26.63 -20.67 -17.55
CA ARG A 60 -27.56 -20.89 -18.67
C ARG A 60 -26.93 -20.72 -20.05
N GLN A 61 -26.03 -19.74 -20.20
CA GLN A 61 -25.31 -19.49 -21.46
C GLN A 61 -24.28 -20.58 -21.75
N ALA A 62 -23.62 -21.07 -20.70
CA ALA A 62 -22.68 -22.19 -20.81
C ALA A 62 -23.41 -23.51 -21.15
N GLU A 63 -24.56 -23.79 -20.53
CA GLU A 63 -25.41 -24.96 -20.83
C GLU A 63 -25.93 -24.93 -22.28
N ALA A 64 -26.46 -23.79 -22.74
CA ALA A 64 -26.94 -23.65 -24.10
C ALA A 64 -25.83 -23.86 -25.14
N PHE A 65 -24.64 -23.31 -24.88
CA PHE A 65 -23.50 -23.47 -25.79
C PHE A 65 -22.91 -24.88 -25.76
N ALA A 66 -22.86 -25.51 -24.58
CA ALA A 66 -22.49 -26.91 -24.41
C ALA A 66 -23.38 -27.83 -25.26
N GLN A 67 -24.71 -27.61 -25.23
CA GLN A 67 -25.65 -28.33 -26.09
C GLN A 67 -25.42 -28.03 -27.59
N LEU A 68 -25.14 -26.78 -27.95
CA LEU A 68 -24.90 -26.37 -29.33
C LEU A 68 -23.63 -27.02 -29.92
N THR A 69 -22.58 -27.18 -29.13
CA THR A 69 -21.27 -27.68 -29.57
C THR A 69 -21.02 -29.15 -29.23
N GLY A 70 -21.95 -29.81 -28.54
CA GLY A 70 -21.76 -31.20 -28.06
C GLY A 70 -20.70 -31.34 -26.97
N GLN A 71 -20.43 -30.27 -26.22
CA GLN A 71 -19.49 -30.25 -25.09
C GLN A 71 -20.23 -30.34 -23.76
N THR A 72 -19.49 -30.52 -22.68
CA THR A 72 -19.98 -30.35 -21.32
C THR A 72 -19.93 -28.88 -20.89
N THR A 73 -20.77 -28.49 -19.93
CA THR A 73 -20.71 -27.14 -19.33
C THR A 73 -19.34 -26.83 -18.74
N ARG A 74 -18.65 -27.84 -18.20
CA ARG A 74 -17.30 -27.70 -17.63
C ARG A 74 -16.27 -27.35 -18.70
N GLU A 75 -16.30 -28.00 -19.86
CA GLU A 75 -15.40 -27.71 -20.98
C GLU A 75 -15.64 -26.29 -21.51
N VAL A 76 -16.91 -25.90 -21.67
CA VAL A 76 -17.27 -24.53 -22.08
C VAL A 76 -16.77 -23.49 -21.07
N SER A 77 -16.99 -23.70 -19.77
CA SER A 77 -16.43 -22.83 -18.73
C SER A 77 -14.90 -22.81 -18.74
N ALA A 78 -14.25 -23.92 -19.11
CA ALA A 78 -12.80 -24.00 -19.25
C ALA A 78 -12.26 -23.21 -20.46
N LEU A 79 -13.09 -22.72 -21.38
CA LEU A 79 -12.67 -21.76 -22.42
C LEU A 79 -12.56 -20.32 -21.89
N THR A 80 -13.07 -20.06 -20.68
CA THR A 80 -13.06 -18.74 -20.02
C THR A 80 -11.96 -18.61 -18.98
N LEU A 81 -11.82 -17.41 -18.42
CA LEU A 81 -10.90 -17.10 -17.31
C LEU A 81 -11.48 -17.45 -15.93
N ALA A 82 -12.73 -17.94 -15.84
CA ALA A 82 -13.45 -18.16 -14.58
C ALA A 82 -12.67 -19.01 -13.56
N GLN A 83 -11.92 -20.02 -14.03
CA GLN A 83 -11.12 -20.89 -13.17
C GLN A 83 -10.02 -20.16 -12.38
N TRP A 84 -9.60 -18.98 -12.81
CA TRP A 84 -8.58 -18.18 -12.12
C TRP A 84 -9.17 -17.01 -11.35
N ARG A 85 -10.50 -16.84 -11.32
CA ARG A 85 -11.18 -15.68 -10.72
C ARG A 85 -10.76 -15.41 -9.28
N VAL A 86 -10.63 -16.47 -8.47
CA VAL A 86 -10.25 -16.38 -7.05
C VAL A 86 -8.74 -16.31 -6.81
N ARG A 87 -7.93 -16.64 -7.82
CA ARG A 87 -6.46 -16.64 -7.72
C ARG A 87 -5.82 -15.41 -8.34
N TYR A 88 -6.47 -14.81 -9.34
CA TYR A 88 -5.98 -13.66 -10.08
C TYR A 88 -6.99 -12.51 -9.98
N PRO A 89 -6.84 -11.61 -8.99
CA PRO A 89 -7.83 -10.58 -8.65
C PRO A 89 -8.32 -9.67 -9.79
N PRO A 90 -7.50 -9.32 -10.81
CA PRO A 90 -7.98 -8.53 -11.94
C PRO A 90 -9.21 -9.13 -12.64
N ILE A 91 -9.36 -10.46 -12.67
CA ILE A 91 -10.56 -11.11 -13.24
C ILE A 91 -11.80 -10.77 -12.40
N ALA A 92 -11.72 -10.98 -11.08
CA ALA A 92 -12.84 -10.69 -10.18
C ALA A 92 -13.24 -9.22 -10.22
N ARG A 93 -12.28 -8.28 -10.27
CA ARG A 93 -12.53 -6.84 -10.37
C ARG A 93 -13.15 -6.39 -11.69
N SER A 94 -13.00 -7.19 -12.74
CA SER A 94 -13.55 -6.91 -14.08
C SER A 94 -14.96 -7.45 -14.28
N MET A 95 -15.50 -8.18 -13.30
CA MET A 95 -16.85 -8.72 -13.38
C MET A 95 -17.91 -7.60 -13.34
N PRO A 96 -19.00 -7.71 -14.10
CA PRO A 96 -20.09 -6.75 -14.06
C PRO A 96 -20.68 -6.63 -12.65
N ALA A 97 -20.83 -5.40 -12.15
CA ALA A 97 -21.50 -5.09 -10.88
C ALA A 97 -22.59 -4.03 -11.11
N PRO A 98 -23.70 -4.04 -10.34
CA PRO A 98 -24.76 -3.04 -10.48
C PRO A 98 -24.20 -1.61 -10.35
N GLY A 99 -24.54 -0.73 -11.30
CA GLY A 99 -24.18 0.70 -11.24
C GLY A 99 -22.76 1.08 -11.67
N ARG A 100 -21.92 0.15 -12.14
CA ARG A 100 -20.56 0.46 -12.65
C ARG A 100 -20.46 0.35 -14.18
N LEU A 101 -19.90 1.37 -14.82
CA LEU A 101 -19.41 1.27 -16.21
C LEU A 101 -18.30 0.21 -16.26
N VAL A 102 -18.55 -0.89 -16.96
CA VAL A 102 -17.68 -2.07 -17.02
C VAL A 102 -16.52 -1.81 -17.96
N ARG A 103 -15.42 -1.23 -17.45
CA ARG A 103 -14.11 -1.31 -18.09
C ARG A 103 -13.34 -2.47 -17.45
N PRO A 104 -12.78 -3.40 -18.24
CA PRO A 104 -11.86 -4.40 -17.72
C PRO A 104 -10.70 -3.75 -16.96
N ASP A 105 -10.25 -4.42 -15.90
CA ASP A 105 -9.04 -4.06 -15.17
C ASP A 105 -7.86 -3.98 -16.16
N ALA A 106 -6.99 -2.98 -16.00
CA ALA A 106 -5.83 -2.75 -16.87
C ALA A 106 -4.86 -3.96 -16.92
N TRP A 107 -4.96 -4.85 -15.93
CA TRP A 107 -4.23 -6.12 -15.88
C TRP A 107 -4.93 -7.26 -16.64
N LEU A 108 -5.75 -6.95 -17.65
CA LEU A 108 -6.37 -7.92 -18.55
C LEU A 108 -6.35 -7.43 -20.00
N TYR A 109 -5.84 -8.26 -20.90
CA TYR A 109 -5.81 -8.00 -22.34
C TYR A 109 -6.97 -8.67 -23.06
N VAL A 110 -8.20 -8.23 -22.78
CA VAL A 110 -9.42 -8.90 -23.28
C VAL A 110 -9.49 -8.94 -24.80
N GLY A 111 -9.40 -7.79 -25.49
CA GLY A 111 -9.57 -7.71 -26.94
C GLY A 111 -8.29 -7.85 -27.77
N SER A 112 -7.15 -8.01 -27.10
CA SER A 112 -5.84 -8.07 -27.74
C SER A 112 -4.89 -8.93 -26.91
N PRO A 113 -5.07 -10.26 -26.85
CA PRO A 113 -4.10 -11.11 -26.19
C PRO A 113 -2.72 -11.00 -26.85
N ARG A 114 -1.66 -11.33 -26.11
CA ARG A 114 -0.37 -11.66 -26.73
C ARG A 114 -0.46 -13.03 -27.41
N PHE A 115 0.53 -13.44 -28.19
CA PHE A 115 0.49 -14.76 -28.83
C PHE A 115 1.86 -15.34 -29.11
N CYS A 116 1.94 -16.65 -29.29
CA CYS A 116 3.13 -17.32 -29.79
C CYS A 116 2.85 -17.77 -31.23
N PRO A 117 3.59 -17.28 -32.25
CA PRO A 117 3.40 -17.70 -33.63
C PRO A 117 3.45 -19.22 -33.81
N SER A 118 4.41 -19.88 -33.15
CA SER A 118 4.57 -21.34 -33.21
C SER A 118 3.40 -22.11 -32.60
N CYS A 119 2.80 -21.64 -31.49
CA CYS A 119 1.57 -22.25 -30.95
C CYS A 119 0.37 -22.03 -31.89
N LEU A 120 0.30 -20.88 -32.57
CA LEU A 120 -0.79 -20.59 -33.52
C LEU A 120 -0.68 -21.39 -34.82
N ALA A 121 0.53 -21.78 -35.23
CA ALA A 121 0.76 -22.69 -36.34
C ALA A 121 0.21 -24.10 -36.05
N GLY A 122 0.11 -24.45 -34.76
CA GLY A 122 -0.40 -25.72 -34.28
C GLY A 122 0.67 -26.79 -34.11
N ASP A 123 0.24 -27.98 -33.71
CA ASP A 123 1.08 -29.15 -33.44
C ASP A 123 1.38 -30.02 -34.67
N GLY A 124 0.95 -29.58 -35.86
CA GLY A 124 1.12 -30.31 -37.12
C GLY A 124 0.04 -31.36 -37.40
N THR A 125 -0.94 -31.56 -36.51
CA THR A 125 -2.11 -32.40 -36.83
C THR A 125 -2.91 -31.80 -37.99
N ALA A 126 -3.55 -32.65 -38.82
CA ALA A 126 -4.33 -32.19 -39.97
C ALA A 126 -5.41 -31.16 -39.59
N ALA A 127 -6.05 -31.34 -38.43
CA ALA A 127 -7.05 -30.40 -37.92
C ALA A 127 -6.46 -29.02 -37.61
N GLN A 128 -5.26 -28.95 -37.03
CA GLN A 128 -4.60 -27.68 -36.71
C GLN A 128 -3.89 -27.06 -37.92
N GLN A 129 -3.45 -27.85 -38.89
CA GLN A 129 -2.96 -27.33 -40.17
C GLN A 129 -4.07 -26.60 -40.95
N LEU A 130 -5.31 -27.12 -40.89
CA LEU A 130 -6.46 -26.56 -41.60
C LEU A 130 -7.13 -25.40 -40.86
N HIS A 131 -7.12 -25.41 -39.53
CA HIS A 131 -7.88 -24.45 -38.72
C HIS A 131 -7.01 -23.62 -37.78
N GLY A 132 -5.69 -23.78 -37.81
CA GLY A 132 -4.77 -23.18 -36.86
C GLY A 132 -4.75 -23.88 -35.49
N GLY A 133 -3.66 -23.65 -34.78
CA GLY A 133 -3.51 -23.98 -33.36
C GLY A 133 -4.30 -23.04 -32.44
N PRO A 134 -4.21 -23.25 -31.12
CA PRO A 134 -5.04 -22.53 -30.16
C PRO A 134 -4.50 -21.14 -29.82
N TRP A 135 -5.40 -20.16 -29.71
CA TRP A 135 -5.12 -18.99 -28.89
C TRP A 135 -5.31 -19.37 -27.42
N LEU A 136 -4.22 -19.33 -26.65
CA LEU A 136 -4.28 -19.71 -25.24
C LEU A 136 -4.95 -18.62 -24.41
N LYS A 137 -5.88 -19.01 -23.54
CA LYS A 137 -6.57 -18.08 -22.64
C LYS A 137 -5.62 -17.39 -21.65
N LEU A 138 -4.49 -18.03 -21.33
CA LEU A 138 -3.42 -17.44 -20.51
C LEU A 138 -2.84 -16.16 -21.12
N TRP A 139 -2.84 -16.02 -22.44
CA TRP A 139 -2.23 -14.86 -23.11
C TRP A 139 -3.03 -13.56 -22.97
N HIS A 140 -4.23 -13.63 -22.38
CA HIS A 140 -4.98 -12.46 -21.94
C HIS A 140 -4.47 -11.89 -20.60
N LEU A 141 -3.56 -12.59 -19.91
CA LEU A 141 -2.99 -12.14 -18.65
C LEU A 141 -1.61 -11.49 -18.90
N PRO A 142 -1.37 -10.24 -18.50
CA PRO A 142 -0.07 -9.57 -18.68
C PRO A 142 1.10 -10.29 -17.99
N VAL A 143 0.81 -11.03 -16.92
CA VAL A 143 1.78 -11.89 -16.21
C VAL A 143 2.24 -13.10 -17.04
N VAL A 144 1.67 -13.28 -18.24
CA VAL A 144 2.11 -14.22 -19.26
C VAL A 144 2.72 -13.42 -20.40
N PHE A 145 4.05 -13.44 -20.46
CA PHE A 145 4.86 -12.65 -21.38
C PHE A 145 5.81 -13.50 -22.22
N ALA A 146 6.07 -14.75 -21.84
CA ALA A 146 6.87 -15.70 -22.61
C ALA A 146 6.15 -17.03 -22.83
N CYS A 147 6.38 -17.64 -24.00
CA CYS A 147 6.00 -19.01 -24.28
C CYS A 147 7.10 -19.94 -23.78
N THR A 148 6.81 -20.77 -22.78
CA THR A 148 7.80 -21.68 -22.20
C THR A 148 8.03 -22.94 -23.03
N GLU A 149 7.10 -23.27 -23.94
CA GLU A 149 7.21 -24.40 -24.87
C GLU A 149 8.17 -24.05 -26.00
N HIS A 150 7.93 -22.91 -26.67
CA HIS A 150 8.75 -22.43 -27.79
C HIS A 150 9.89 -21.50 -27.39
N ARG A 151 10.06 -21.23 -26.09
CA ARG A 151 11.14 -20.43 -25.49
C ARG A 151 11.34 -19.05 -26.12
N ILE A 152 10.25 -18.36 -26.42
CA ILE A 152 10.26 -16.99 -26.97
C ILE A 152 9.45 -16.06 -26.09
N TYR A 153 9.74 -14.75 -26.15
CA TYR A 153 8.75 -13.76 -25.74
C TYR A 153 7.53 -13.86 -26.66
N LEU A 154 6.35 -13.62 -26.10
CA LEU A 154 5.13 -13.61 -26.90
C LEU A 154 5.12 -12.39 -27.83
N GLU A 155 4.46 -12.45 -28.96
CA GLU A 155 4.20 -11.29 -29.80
C GLU A 155 3.00 -10.51 -29.26
N ALA A 156 3.11 -9.19 -29.23
CA ALA A 156 2.05 -8.31 -28.73
C ALA A 156 1.32 -7.55 -29.84
N LYS A 157 1.86 -7.59 -31.07
CA LYS A 157 1.44 -6.82 -32.26
C LYS A 157 1.54 -7.68 -33.51
N CYS A 158 0.77 -7.35 -34.54
CA CYS A 158 0.90 -7.91 -35.87
C CYS A 158 2.13 -7.30 -36.56
N LEU A 159 3.02 -8.14 -37.10
CA LEU A 159 4.21 -7.68 -37.85
C LEU A 159 3.87 -7.01 -39.19
N HIS A 160 2.68 -7.28 -39.75
CA HIS A 160 2.26 -6.69 -41.02
C HIS A 160 1.67 -5.28 -40.88
N CYS A 161 0.90 -5.01 -39.82
CA CYS A 161 0.20 -3.73 -39.65
C CYS A 161 0.53 -2.97 -38.36
N GLY A 162 1.36 -3.54 -37.47
CA GLY A 162 1.76 -2.93 -36.20
C GLY A 162 0.67 -2.88 -35.12
N GLN A 163 -0.58 -3.28 -35.42
CA GLN A 163 -1.71 -3.25 -34.48
C GLN A 163 -1.65 -4.40 -33.45
N PRO A 164 -2.22 -4.22 -32.25
CA PRO A 164 -2.90 -3.02 -31.78
C PRO A 164 -1.97 -2.00 -31.15
N HIS A 165 -2.32 -0.72 -31.32
CA HIS A 165 -1.76 0.37 -30.52
C HIS A 165 -2.42 0.54 -29.14
N ASP A 166 -3.69 0.12 -28.99
CA ASP A 166 -4.44 0.19 -27.72
C ASP A 166 -4.87 -1.20 -27.21
N THR A 167 -4.95 -1.35 -25.89
CA THR A 167 -5.36 -2.56 -25.17
C THR A 167 -6.87 -2.74 -25.11
N GLN A 168 -7.65 -1.68 -25.35
CA GLN A 168 -9.11 -1.74 -25.29
C GLN A 168 -9.68 -2.14 -26.66
N GLY A 169 -10.25 -3.35 -26.72
CA GLY A 169 -10.82 -3.89 -27.95
C GLY A 169 -11.99 -4.82 -27.69
N LEU A 170 -12.72 -5.11 -28.76
CA LEU A 170 -13.70 -6.19 -28.82
C LEU A 170 -13.00 -7.53 -28.59
N LEU A 171 -13.68 -8.52 -27.99
CA LEU A 171 -13.07 -9.84 -27.80
C LEU A 171 -12.61 -10.46 -29.13
N VAL A 172 -13.41 -10.26 -30.18
CA VAL A 172 -13.07 -10.65 -31.56
C VAL A 172 -13.25 -9.45 -32.46
N GLN A 173 -12.14 -8.94 -32.99
CA GLN A 173 -12.17 -7.90 -34.03
C GLN A 173 -12.78 -8.46 -35.31
N ARG A 174 -13.59 -7.64 -36.00
CA ARG A 174 -14.34 -8.05 -37.20
C ARG A 174 -15.06 -9.40 -37.01
N ALA A 175 -15.81 -9.54 -35.91
CA ALA A 175 -16.55 -10.78 -35.59
C ALA A 175 -17.57 -11.20 -36.66
N ASN A 176 -17.93 -10.31 -37.59
CA ASN A 176 -18.77 -10.61 -38.75
C ASN A 176 -18.03 -11.24 -39.94
N ASP A 177 -16.70 -11.26 -39.93
CA ASP A 177 -15.89 -11.73 -41.05
C ASP A 177 -15.61 -13.24 -40.92
N HIS A 178 -16.17 -14.01 -41.87
CA HIS A 178 -16.04 -15.47 -41.92
C HIS A 178 -14.96 -15.95 -42.90
N THR A 179 -14.35 -15.05 -43.66
CA THR A 179 -13.38 -15.42 -44.71
C THR A 179 -11.95 -15.56 -44.19
N LEU A 180 -11.68 -15.00 -43.01
CA LEU A 180 -10.36 -14.99 -42.40
C LEU A 180 -10.07 -16.29 -41.64
N HIS A 181 -8.88 -16.86 -41.89
CA HIS A 181 -8.32 -17.96 -41.11
C HIS A 181 -8.14 -17.57 -39.63
N PRO A 182 -8.27 -18.49 -38.66
CA PRO A 182 -8.14 -18.18 -37.23
C PRO A 182 -6.79 -17.58 -36.81
N ALA A 183 -5.72 -17.86 -37.55
CA ALA A 183 -4.39 -17.29 -37.33
C ALA A 183 -4.11 -15.99 -38.13
N GLN A 184 -5.10 -15.41 -38.79
CA GLN A 184 -4.94 -14.14 -39.52
C GLN A 184 -5.29 -12.92 -38.67
N CYS A 185 -4.55 -11.83 -38.89
CA CYS A 185 -4.80 -10.54 -38.27
C CYS A 185 -6.16 -9.97 -38.70
N ARG A 186 -7.01 -9.70 -37.70
CA ARG A 186 -8.38 -9.16 -37.90
C ARG A 186 -8.48 -7.65 -37.72
N TRP A 187 -7.36 -6.96 -37.46
CA TRP A 187 -7.35 -5.51 -37.34
C TRP A 187 -7.64 -4.86 -38.69
N THR A 188 -8.38 -3.75 -38.62
CA THR A 188 -8.73 -2.98 -39.81
C THR A 188 -7.56 -2.06 -40.17
N VAL A 189 -7.24 -2.01 -41.44
CA VAL A 189 -6.26 -1.08 -42.02
C VAL A 189 -6.99 -0.16 -42.99
N ASP A 190 -6.71 1.14 -42.93
CA ASP A 190 -7.35 2.11 -43.80
C ASP A 190 -6.89 1.88 -45.24
N ALA A 191 -7.85 1.70 -46.15
CA ALA A 191 -7.54 1.74 -47.57
C ALA A 191 -7.20 3.21 -47.92
N GLN A 192 -6.04 3.45 -48.54
CA GLN A 192 -5.56 4.79 -48.91
C GLN A 192 -6.45 5.58 -49.90
N THR A 193 -7.65 5.08 -50.22
CA THR A 193 -8.59 5.72 -51.17
C THR A 193 -9.98 5.88 -50.55
N PRO A 194 -10.64 7.04 -50.73
CA PRO A 194 -11.88 7.41 -50.05
C PRO A 194 -13.13 6.62 -50.48
N ARG A 195 -13.00 5.60 -51.33
CA ARG A 195 -14.12 4.83 -51.91
C ARG A 195 -14.17 3.34 -51.54
N ARG A 196 -13.21 2.79 -50.77
CA ARG A 196 -13.23 1.36 -50.40
C ARG A 196 -13.57 1.11 -48.93
N LYS A 197 -14.44 0.13 -48.71
CA LYS A 197 -14.77 -0.47 -47.39
C LYS A 197 -13.46 -0.86 -46.68
N SER A 198 -13.40 -0.60 -45.38
CA SER A 198 -12.20 -0.88 -44.58
C SER A 198 -11.85 -2.37 -44.60
N LEU A 199 -10.58 -2.68 -44.92
CA LEU A 199 -10.10 -4.05 -45.13
C LEU A 199 -9.46 -4.60 -43.85
N ALA A 200 -9.55 -5.91 -43.67
CA ALA A 200 -8.76 -6.59 -42.64
C ALA A 200 -7.30 -6.65 -43.09
N CYS A 201 -6.36 -6.57 -42.14
CA CYS A 201 -4.94 -6.76 -42.41
C CYS A 201 -4.65 -8.15 -43.00
N ALA A 202 -5.33 -9.20 -42.52
CA ALA A 202 -5.22 -10.58 -43.00
C ALA A 202 -3.81 -11.21 -42.98
N GLY A 203 -2.82 -10.52 -42.41
CA GLY A 203 -1.46 -11.04 -42.21
C GLY A 203 -1.45 -12.28 -41.33
N ARG A 204 -0.66 -13.29 -41.68
CA ARG A 204 -0.54 -14.56 -40.95
C ARG A 204 0.28 -14.37 -39.68
N LEU A 205 -0.33 -14.54 -38.52
CA LEU A 205 0.27 -14.35 -37.20
C LEU A 205 1.07 -15.58 -36.72
N ASP A 206 0.84 -16.71 -37.36
CA ASP A 206 1.52 -17.99 -37.15
C ASP A 206 2.81 -18.14 -37.97
N HIS A 207 3.07 -17.23 -38.92
CA HIS A 207 4.31 -17.19 -39.66
C HIS A 207 5.31 -16.25 -38.98
N ARG A 208 6.51 -16.72 -38.66
CA ARG A 208 7.60 -15.82 -38.23
C ARG A 208 8.14 -15.09 -39.46
N THR A 209 8.15 -13.76 -39.41
CA THR A 209 8.57 -12.92 -40.55
C THR A 209 10.03 -12.43 -40.45
N ALA A 210 10.69 -12.55 -39.28
CA ALA A 210 12.04 -12.04 -39.07
C ALA A 210 13.06 -13.16 -38.71
N PRO A 211 14.32 -13.05 -39.17
CA PRO A 211 15.40 -13.92 -38.70
C PRO A 211 15.64 -13.70 -37.20
N ALA A 212 15.91 -14.78 -36.46
CA ALA A 212 15.98 -14.79 -35.00
C ALA A 212 17.09 -13.91 -34.39
N CYS A 213 18.01 -13.37 -35.20
CA CYS A 213 19.16 -12.59 -34.73
C CYS A 213 18.78 -11.25 -34.06
N ASP A 214 17.67 -10.62 -34.46
CA ASP A 214 17.35 -9.25 -34.01
C ASP A 214 16.31 -9.19 -32.88
N GLN A 215 15.72 -10.33 -32.49
CA GLN A 215 14.69 -10.35 -31.45
C GLN A 215 15.30 -10.76 -30.09
N PRO A 216 15.00 -10.01 -29.00
CA PRO A 216 15.45 -10.38 -27.67
C PRO A 216 14.90 -11.77 -27.32
N GLN A 217 15.76 -12.65 -26.82
CA GLN A 217 15.37 -13.98 -26.38
C GLN A 217 15.20 -14.02 -24.86
N PRO A 218 14.21 -14.76 -24.33
CA PRO A 218 14.06 -14.89 -22.89
C PRO A 218 15.20 -15.72 -22.29
N THR A 219 15.84 -15.18 -21.26
CA THR A 219 16.88 -15.90 -20.51
C THR A 219 16.30 -17.11 -19.77
N ALA A 220 17.17 -18.02 -19.32
CA ALA A 220 16.75 -19.18 -18.54
C ALA A 220 16.00 -18.78 -17.25
N ASP A 221 16.42 -17.69 -16.60
CA ASP A 221 15.79 -17.17 -15.39
C ASP A 221 14.40 -16.61 -15.67
N ILE A 222 14.25 -15.85 -16.75
CA ILE A 222 12.94 -15.35 -17.22
C ILE A 222 11.98 -16.51 -17.50
N LEU A 223 12.45 -17.57 -18.16
CA LEU A 223 11.63 -18.76 -18.42
C LEU A 223 11.27 -19.51 -17.13
N ARG A 224 12.20 -19.62 -16.17
CA ARG A 224 11.94 -20.22 -14.85
C ARG A 224 10.90 -19.41 -14.08
N PHE A 225 11.02 -18.09 -14.10
CA PHE A 225 10.07 -17.17 -13.49
C PHE A 225 8.68 -17.27 -14.14
N GLN A 226 8.60 -17.29 -15.48
CA GLN A 226 7.33 -17.49 -16.19
C GLN A 226 6.66 -18.84 -15.81
N LYS A 227 7.45 -19.93 -15.65
CA LYS A 227 6.95 -21.22 -15.17
C LYS A 227 6.43 -21.13 -13.74
N SER A 228 7.13 -20.43 -12.84
CA SER A 228 6.70 -20.18 -11.46
C SER A 228 5.34 -19.45 -11.40
N ILE A 229 5.19 -18.35 -12.16
CA ILE A 229 3.91 -17.62 -12.28
C ILE A 229 2.78 -18.56 -12.74
N ARG A 230 3.03 -19.36 -13.80
CA ARG A 230 2.03 -20.31 -14.31
C ARG A 230 1.69 -21.37 -13.26
N GLY A 231 2.67 -21.80 -12.47
CA GLY A 231 2.50 -22.70 -11.33
C GLY A 231 1.52 -22.12 -10.31
N ARG A 232 1.69 -20.87 -9.90
CA ARG A 232 0.80 -20.20 -8.92
C ARG A 232 -0.66 -20.07 -9.38
N LEU A 233 -0.90 -19.95 -10.69
CA LEU A 233 -2.26 -19.97 -11.26
C LEU A 233 -2.92 -21.36 -11.23
N LYS A 234 -2.14 -22.44 -11.19
CA LYS A 234 -2.62 -23.84 -11.22
C LYS A 234 -2.48 -24.57 -9.88
N SER A 235 -1.66 -24.06 -8.98
CA SER A 235 -1.22 -24.71 -7.74
C SER A 235 -2.40 -25.06 -6.82
N PRO A 236 -2.33 -26.19 -6.07
CA PRO A 236 -3.30 -26.51 -5.02
C PRO A 236 -3.15 -25.63 -3.77
N THR A 237 -2.16 -24.73 -3.71
CA THR A 237 -1.99 -23.78 -2.60
C THR A 237 -3.27 -22.97 -2.34
N PRO A 238 -3.48 -22.47 -1.11
CA PRO A 238 -4.61 -21.63 -0.78
C PRO A 238 -4.82 -20.53 -1.83
N THR A 239 -6.07 -20.28 -2.21
CA THR A 239 -6.41 -19.27 -3.22
C THR A 239 -6.03 -17.86 -2.76
N THR A 240 -6.07 -17.62 -1.45
CA THR A 240 -5.67 -16.38 -0.78
C THR A 240 -4.21 -16.05 -1.07
N ASP A 241 -3.28 -16.98 -0.86
CA ASP A 241 -1.84 -16.77 -1.11
C ASP A 241 -1.55 -16.38 -2.56
N ALA A 242 -2.23 -17.02 -3.52
CA ALA A 242 -2.07 -16.68 -4.92
C ALA A 242 -2.63 -15.28 -5.23
N SER A 243 -3.80 -14.97 -4.68
CA SER A 243 -4.44 -13.66 -4.82
C SER A 243 -3.56 -12.54 -4.27
N GLU A 244 -3.06 -12.70 -3.05
CA GLU A 244 -2.14 -11.77 -2.39
C GLU A 244 -0.86 -11.60 -3.19
N TYR A 245 -0.23 -12.70 -3.64
CA TYR A 245 0.96 -12.65 -4.47
C TYR A 245 0.78 -11.82 -5.75
N PHE A 246 -0.32 -12.01 -6.48
CA PHE A 246 -0.55 -11.24 -7.71
C PHE A 246 -0.88 -9.77 -7.46
N THR A 247 -1.51 -9.45 -6.32
CA THR A 247 -1.71 -8.06 -5.90
C THR A 247 -0.39 -7.40 -5.52
N ASP A 248 0.43 -8.09 -4.73
CA ASP A 248 1.75 -7.61 -4.33
C ASP A 248 2.65 -7.38 -5.55
N LEU A 249 2.68 -8.34 -6.48
CA LEU A 249 3.45 -8.24 -7.72
C LEU A 249 3.01 -7.03 -8.55
N ARG A 250 1.71 -6.73 -8.61
CA ARG A 250 1.19 -5.54 -9.28
C ARG A 250 1.64 -4.25 -8.59
N LEU A 251 1.56 -4.20 -7.26
CA LEU A 251 1.94 -3.00 -6.50
C LEU A 251 3.44 -2.74 -6.49
N ALA A 252 4.26 -3.79 -6.46
CA ALA A 252 5.71 -3.68 -6.61
C ALA A 252 6.09 -3.26 -8.04
N THR A 253 5.41 -3.81 -9.06
CA THR A 253 5.58 -3.34 -10.46
C THR A 253 5.21 -1.86 -10.60
N ALA A 254 4.09 -1.44 -10.01
CA ALA A 254 3.66 -0.06 -10.00
C ALA A 254 4.66 0.84 -9.24
N LEU A 255 5.21 0.36 -8.11
CA LEU A 255 6.24 1.07 -7.35
C LEU A 255 7.41 1.42 -8.26
N ILE A 256 8.06 0.40 -8.83
CA ILE A 256 9.24 0.54 -9.71
C ILE A 256 8.95 1.55 -10.83
N ARG A 257 7.77 1.50 -11.47
CA ARG A 257 7.40 2.42 -12.55
C ARG A 257 7.07 3.83 -12.07
N THR A 258 6.50 3.98 -10.88
CA THR A 258 6.20 5.32 -10.32
C THR A 258 7.42 6.03 -9.77
N THR A 259 8.44 5.28 -9.36
CA THR A 259 9.69 5.80 -8.80
C THR A 259 10.83 5.80 -9.81
N TRP A 260 10.58 5.42 -11.07
CA TRP A 260 11.57 5.47 -12.14
C TRP A 260 12.15 6.90 -12.30
N PRO A 261 13.48 7.08 -12.45
CA PRO A 261 14.53 6.07 -12.67
C PRO A 261 15.19 5.48 -11.40
N HIS A 262 14.70 5.78 -10.19
CA HIS A 262 15.33 5.30 -8.94
C HIS A 262 15.27 3.78 -8.73
N GLY A 263 14.49 3.06 -9.52
CA GLY A 263 14.46 1.59 -9.54
C GLY A 263 15.39 0.96 -10.58
N ARG A 264 16.25 1.74 -11.24
CA ARG A 264 17.11 1.26 -12.35
C ARG A 264 18.01 0.11 -11.96
N ASP A 265 18.59 0.16 -10.76
CA ASP A 265 19.53 -0.86 -10.26
C ASP A 265 18.89 -2.24 -10.02
N LEU A 266 17.56 -2.33 -10.10
CA LEU A 266 16.82 -3.59 -10.01
C LEU A 266 16.80 -4.37 -11.34
N LEU A 267 17.25 -3.76 -12.44
CA LEU A 267 17.14 -4.25 -13.81
C LEU A 267 18.49 -4.24 -14.52
N ASP A 268 18.64 -5.06 -15.57
CA ASP A 268 19.78 -4.99 -16.47
C ASP A 268 19.73 -3.73 -17.36
N ALA A 269 20.89 -3.35 -17.92
CA ALA A 269 21.05 -2.11 -18.67
C ALA A 269 20.14 -2.04 -19.92
N ASP A 270 20.03 -3.11 -20.72
CA ASP A 270 19.19 -3.15 -21.93
C ASP A 270 17.71 -2.95 -21.57
N THR A 271 17.24 -3.64 -20.53
CA THR A 271 15.86 -3.49 -20.06
C THR A 271 15.61 -2.09 -19.51
N ALA A 272 16.54 -1.53 -18.74
CA ALA A 272 16.43 -0.18 -18.21
C ALA A 272 16.28 0.86 -19.33
N GLU A 273 17.08 0.75 -20.41
CA GLU A 273 16.99 1.64 -21.58
C GLU A 273 15.64 1.51 -22.31
N ARG A 274 15.09 0.30 -22.40
CA ARG A 274 13.73 0.08 -22.95
C ARG A 274 12.66 0.72 -22.08
N ILE A 275 12.81 0.70 -20.76
CA ILE A 275 11.89 1.37 -19.83
C ILE A 275 12.03 2.88 -19.90
N ASP A 276 13.25 3.41 -20.08
CA ASP A 276 13.48 4.84 -20.33
C ASP A 276 12.73 5.29 -21.59
N SER A 277 12.86 4.52 -22.67
CA SER A 277 12.17 4.77 -23.93
C SER A 277 10.63 4.69 -23.80
N ASP A 278 10.10 3.73 -23.02
CA ASP A 278 8.66 3.65 -22.72
C ASP A 278 8.21 4.87 -21.91
N SER A 279 8.96 5.24 -20.87
CA SER A 279 8.65 6.35 -19.95
C SER A 279 8.64 7.69 -20.67
N GLN A 280 9.62 7.97 -21.53
CA GLN A 280 9.67 9.19 -22.35
C GLN A 280 8.45 9.31 -23.26
N ARG A 281 7.96 8.20 -23.84
CA ARG A 281 6.74 8.19 -24.66
C ARG A 281 5.48 8.51 -23.85
N LEU A 282 5.47 8.16 -22.56
CA LEU A 282 4.35 8.48 -21.67
C LEU A 282 4.36 9.96 -21.24
N GLU A 283 5.55 10.57 -21.10
CA GLU A 283 5.70 11.98 -20.71
C GLU A 283 5.38 12.97 -21.82
N LEU A 284 5.65 12.62 -23.09
CA LEU A 284 5.36 13.44 -24.26
C LEU A 284 3.88 13.43 -24.69
N GLY A 285 3.01 12.67 -24.00
CA GLY A 285 1.59 12.56 -24.32
C GLY A 285 0.75 13.75 -23.83
N PRO A 286 -0.29 14.21 -24.56
CA PRO A 286 -1.05 15.44 -24.28
C PRO A 286 -1.97 15.40 -23.03
N ARG A 287 -1.77 14.47 -22.08
CA ARG A 287 -2.69 14.22 -20.95
C ARG A 287 -1.98 14.00 -19.61
N GLY A 288 -1.22 14.98 -19.14
CA GLY A 288 -0.46 14.93 -17.87
C GLY A 288 -1.28 14.67 -16.58
N ARG A 289 -2.62 14.75 -16.59
CA ARG A 289 -3.48 14.37 -15.44
C ARG A 289 -3.90 12.89 -15.41
N HIS A 290 -3.70 12.12 -16.50
CA HIS A 290 -4.02 10.68 -16.58
C HIS A 290 -2.87 9.75 -16.13
N ASN A 291 -1.77 10.30 -15.63
CA ASN A 291 -0.51 9.59 -15.39
C ASN A 291 -0.61 8.43 -14.37
N GLN A 292 -1.54 8.47 -13.41
CA GLN A 292 -1.68 7.40 -12.41
C GLN A 292 -2.24 6.09 -12.99
N GLN A 293 -3.22 6.16 -13.90
CA GLN A 293 -3.74 4.96 -14.57
C GLN A 293 -2.75 4.38 -15.59
N LEU A 294 -1.95 5.24 -16.24
CA LEU A 294 -0.90 4.80 -17.13
C LEU A 294 0.21 4.02 -16.42
N ARG A 295 0.58 4.42 -15.19
CA ARG A 295 1.66 3.74 -14.43
C ARG A 295 1.22 2.42 -13.79
N ASP A 296 -0.07 2.20 -13.56
CA ASP A 296 -0.63 0.91 -13.12
C ASP A 296 -0.79 -0.10 -14.28
N THR A 297 -0.89 0.36 -15.53
CA THR A 297 -1.11 -0.51 -16.69
C THR A 297 0.18 -1.23 -17.11
N PRO A 298 0.26 -2.57 -17.13
CA PRO A 298 1.49 -3.28 -17.43
C PRO A 298 1.96 -3.01 -18.88
N PRO A 299 3.27 -2.85 -19.12
CA PRO A 299 3.79 -2.58 -20.46
C PRO A 299 3.36 -3.62 -21.47
N ARG A 300 3.07 -3.16 -22.69
CA ARG A 300 2.59 -4.05 -23.75
C ARG A 300 3.71 -4.95 -24.28
N ASP A 301 4.92 -4.40 -24.38
CA ASP A 301 6.13 -5.13 -24.72
C ASP A 301 6.34 -6.28 -23.70
N PRO A 302 6.36 -7.54 -24.15
CA PRO A 302 6.51 -8.69 -23.26
C PRO A 302 7.89 -8.81 -22.63
N ALA A 303 8.96 -8.36 -23.29
CA ALA A 303 10.30 -8.38 -22.71
C ALA A 303 10.36 -7.39 -21.53
N VAL A 304 9.91 -6.16 -21.75
CA VAL A 304 9.85 -5.12 -20.70
C VAL A 304 8.91 -5.55 -19.56
N CYS A 305 7.73 -6.06 -19.90
CA CYS A 305 6.77 -6.52 -18.91
C CYS A 305 7.32 -7.69 -18.08
N GLY A 306 7.98 -8.66 -18.72
CA GLY A 306 8.57 -9.82 -18.03
C GLY A 306 9.69 -9.42 -17.09
N ALA A 307 10.58 -8.53 -17.52
CA ALA A 307 11.69 -8.06 -16.71
C ALA A 307 11.21 -7.20 -15.52
N LEU A 308 10.24 -6.31 -15.70
CA LEU A 308 9.63 -5.57 -14.59
C LEU A 308 8.96 -6.48 -13.57
N LEU A 309 8.21 -7.49 -14.03
CA LEU A 309 7.59 -8.46 -13.13
C LEU A 309 8.65 -9.28 -12.37
N MET A 310 9.75 -9.66 -13.03
CA MET A 310 10.84 -10.38 -12.38
C MET A 310 11.57 -9.49 -11.37
N ALA A 311 11.79 -8.22 -11.68
CA ALA A 311 12.38 -7.25 -10.76
C ALA A 311 11.46 -7.02 -9.54
N ALA A 312 10.15 -6.92 -9.77
CA ALA A 312 9.14 -6.82 -8.70
C ALA A 312 9.12 -8.08 -7.80
N ASP A 313 9.19 -9.28 -8.38
CA ASP A 313 9.26 -10.54 -7.63
C ASP A 313 10.55 -10.65 -6.80
N ARG A 314 11.68 -10.24 -7.38
CA ARG A 314 12.97 -10.15 -6.68
C ARG A 314 12.90 -9.17 -5.53
N LEU A 315 12.37 -7.95 -5.77
CA LEU A 315 12.16 -6.93 -4.75
C LEU A 315 11.36 -7.48 -3.57
N LEU A 316 10.19 -8.07 -3.84
CA LEU A 316 9.33 -8.67 -2.83
C LEU A 316 10.00 -9.81 -2.06
N SER A 317 10.96 -10.51 -2.67
CA SER A 317 11.68 -11.62 -2.04
C SER A 317 12.86 -11.18 -1.16
N ARG A 318 13.28 -9.91 -1.19
CA ARG A 318 14.42 -9.44 -0.41
C ARG A 318 14.13 -9.31 1.09
N GLY A 319 15.10 -9.63 1.95
CA GLY A 319 14.96 -9.47 3.40
C GLY A 319 14.93 -8.01 3.88
N ASP A 320 15.62 -7.12 3.18
CA ASP A 320 15.74 -5.68 3.42
C ASP A 320 14.67 -4.85 2.67
N LEU A 321 13.57 -5.49 2.24
CA LEU A 321 12.45 -4.84 1.56
C LEU A 321 11.98 -3.51 2.21
N PRO A 322 11.87 -3.39 3.56
CA PRO A 322 11.49 -2.13 4.19
C PRO A 322 12.41 -0.97 3.87
N ASP A 323 13.72 -1.23 3.90
CA ASP A 323 14.74 -0.21 3.75
C ASP A 323 14.80 0.25 2.30
N LEU A 324 14.80 -0.71 1.37
CA LEU A 324 14.83 -0.45 -0.06
C LEU A 324 13.57 0.27 -0.56
N MET A 325 12.38 -0.13 -0.10
CA MET A 325 11.15 0.58 -0.45
C MET A 325 11.19 2.01 0.04
N SER A 326 11.71 2.24 1.24
CA SER A 326 11.81 3.60 1.75
C SER A 326 12.86 4.43 1.03
N GLU A 327 14.01 3.87 0.68
CA GLU A 327 15.05 4.55 -0.06
C GLU A 327 14.53 5.01 -1.43
N ILE A 328 13.94 4.09 -2.19
CA ILE A 328 13.42 4.35 -3.54
C ILE A 328 12.30 5.41 -3.51
N THR A 329 11.42 5.37 -2.51
CA THR A 329 10.32 6.33 -2.41
C THR A 329 10.74 7.68 -1.86
N CYS A 330 11.68 7.74 -0.91
CA CYS A 330 12.28 8.98 -0.46
C CYS A 330 13.06 9.66 -1.60
N ALA A 331 13.83 8.90 -2.37
CA ALA A 331 14.54 9.42 -3.53
C ALA A 331 13.57 9.98 -4.59
N ALA A 332 12.49 9.25 -4.89
CA ALA A 332 11.54 9.65 -5.92
C ALA A 332 10.57 10.78 -5.52
N PHE A 333 10.13 10.83 -4.25
CA PHE A 333 9.06 11.73 -3.81
C PHE A 333 9.51 12.73 -2.73
N GLY A 334 10.75 12.66 -2.26
CA GLY A 334 11.34 13.50 -1.22
C GLY A 334 10.84 13.21 0.20
N SER A 335 9.56 12.86 0.38
CA SER A 335 8.99 12.50 1.68
C SER A 335 7.80 11.54 1.59
N PRO A 336 7.57 10.70 2.62
CA PRO A 336 6.38 9.86 2.71
C PRO A 336 5.09 10.69 2.64
N SER A 337 4.19 10.36 1.72
CA SER A 337 2.93 11.07 1.52
C SER A 337 1.82 10.15 1.00
N SER A 338 0.62 10.30 1.57
CA SER A 338 -0.58 9.59 1.09
C SER A 338 -1.06 10.03 -0.30
N GLN A 339 -0.44 11.08 -0.86
CA GLN A 339 -0.79 11.64 -2.18
C GLN A 339 0.17 11.21 -3.29
N THR A 340 1.22 10.43 -3.00
CA THR A 340 2.11 9.94 -4.07
C THR A 340 1.32 9.05 -5.04
N PRO A 341 1.69 9.01 -6.33
CA PRO A 341 1.03 8.15 -7.32
C PRO A 341 0.96 6.69 -6.86
N TRP A 342 2.02 6.20 -6.22
CA TRP A 342 2.05 4.86 -5.66
C TRP A 342 1.15 4.69 -4.43
N ALA A 343 1.16 5.63 -3.49
CA ALA A 343 0.31 5.55 -2.29
C ALA A 343 -1.19 5.51 -2.63
N VAL A 344 -1.61 6.26 -3.67
CA VAL A 344 -3.00 6.23 -4.17
C VAL A 344 -3.36 4.86 -4.76
N LEU A 345 -2.44 4.21 -5.47
CA LEU A 345 -2.63 2.87 -6.01
C LEU A 345 -2.61 1.81 -4.91
N TYR A 346 -1.70 1.93 -3.94
CA TYR A 346 -1.63 1.07 -2.76
C TYR A 346 -2.95 1.12 -1.98
N ASP A 347 -3.47 2.31 -1.65
CA ASP A 347 -4.72 2.44 -0.89
C ASP A 347 -5.92 1.76 -1.57
N LYS A 348 -5.94 1.72 -2.92
CA LYS A 348 -6.97 1.02 -3.71
C LYS A 348 -6.92 -0.50 -3.57
N HIS A 349 -5.74 -1.07 -3.32
CA HIS A 349 -5.49 -2.52 -3.36
C HIS A 349 -5.02 -3.12 -2.02
N LYS A 350 -4.78 -2.30 -0.98
CA LYS A 350 -4.19 -2.71 0.30
C LYS A 350 -4.89 -3.88 0.99
N ASN A 351 -6.21 -4.01 0.83
CA ASN A 351 -6.99 -5.08 1.46
C ASN A 351 -6.75 -6.45 0.82
N ASP A 352 -6.27 -6.47 -0.42
CA ASP A 352 -5.99 -7.69 -1.21
C ASP A 352 -4.49 -8.06 -1.17
N CYS A 353 -3.66 -7.34 -0.40
CA CYS A 353 -2.21 -7.52 -0.30
C CYS A 353 -1.82 -8.47 0.82
N SER A 354 -0.63 -9.07 0.69
CA SER A 354 -0.07 -9.85 1.80
C SER A 354 0.19 -8.98 3.03
N GLU A 355 0.12 -9.60 4.20
CA GLU A 355 0.42 -8.91 5.46
C GLU A 355 1.82 -8.29 5.46
N ARG A 356 2.80 -8.99 4.89
CA ARG A 356 4.18 -8.52 4.78
C ARG A 356 4.27 -7.22 3.98
N LEU A 357 3.65 -7.15 2.81
CA LEU A 357 3.67 -5.92 2.01
C LEU A 357 2.92 -4.79 2.72
N ARG A 358 1.82 -5.09 3.43
CA ARG A 358 1.08 -4.07 4.21
C ARG A 358 1.94 -3.41 5.27
N GLN A 359 2.64 -4.22 6.06
CA GLN A 359 3.50 -3.75 7.14
C GLN A 359 4.66 -2.88 6.65
N VAL A 360 5.16 -3.16 5.45
CA VAL A 360 6.27 -2.42 4.82
C VAL A 360 5.80 -1.16 4.09
N ALA A 361 4.64 -1.19 3.45
CA ALA A 361 4.12 -0.05 2.69
C ALA A 361 3.59 1.07 3.59
N GLU A 362 3.19 0.76 4.82
CA GLU A 362 2.53 1.71 5.72
C GLU A 362 3.40 2.92 6.14
N PRO A 363 4.67 2.78 6.55
CA PRO A 363 5.56 3.92 6.83
C PRO A 363 5.72 4.85 5.64
N VAL A 364 5.86 4.25 4.45
CA VAL A 364 6.20 4.94 3.21
C VAL A 364 5.00 5.69 2.61
N THR A 365 3.81 5.15 2.77
CA THR A 365 2.57 5.78 2.29
C THR A 365 1.96 6.75 3.31
N GLN A 366 2.33 6.65 4.59
CA GLN A 366 1.60 7.24 5.72
C GLN A 366 0.09 6.94 5.69
N ALA A 367 -0.31 5.88 4.97
CA ALA A 367 -1.67 5.44 4.84
C ALA A 367 -1.99 4.52 6.01
N PHE A 368 -2.09 5.11 7.20
CA PHE A 368 -2.83 4.46 8.28
C PHE A 368 -4.19 4.01 7.71
N PRO A 369 -4.63 2.77 7.99
CA PRO A 369 -5.89 2.26 7.45
C PRO A 369 -7.01 3.25 7.80
N ARG A 370 -7.69 3.89 6.84
CA ARG A 370 -8.78 4.82 7.19
C ARG A 370 -10.06 4.05 7.48
N VAL A 371 -10.68 4.30 8.64
CA VAL A 371 -12.05 3.90 8.95
C VAL A 371 -12.97 4.87 8.21
N ASN A 372 -13.89 4.38 7.36
CA ASN A 372 -14.86 5.17 6.57
C ASN A 372 -14.37 5.84 5.28
N GLY A 373 -13.34 5.30 4.61
CA GLY A 373 -13.02 5.64 3.21
C GLY A 373 -12.17 6.92 3.01
N ARG A 374 -12.26 7.53 1.82
CA ARG A 374 -11.47 8.71 1.41
C ARG A 374 -11.94 9.97 2.15
N GLY A 375 -11.45 10.13 3.38
CA GLY A 375 -11.83 11.20 4.31
C GLY A 375 -11.99 10.70 5.76
N GLY A 376 -11.92 9.40 5.97
CA GLY A 376 -12.10 8.75 7.26
C GLY A 376 -10.90 8.85 8.21
N THR A 377 -11.18 8.65 9.50
CA THR A 377 -10.21 8.67 10.60
C THR A 377 -9.18 7.55 10.44
N ARG A 378 -7.91 7.82 10.76
CA ARG A 378 -6.86 6.79 10.77
C ARG A 378 -7.22 5.71 11.79
N ALA A 379 -7.17 4.45 11.41
CA ALA A 379 -7.40 3.31 12.28
C ALA A 379 -6.15 3.08 13.15
N PRO A 380 -6.35 2.54 14.36
CA PRO A 380 -5.26 1.99 15.15
C PRO A 380 -4.43 1.00 14.34
N LEU A 381 -3.11 1.09 14.47
CA LEU A 381 -2.24 -0.03 14.18
C LEU A 381 -2.53 -1.13 15.21
N ARG A 382 -2.58 -2.41 14.81
CA ARG A 382 -2.70 -3.51 15.77
C ARG A 382 -1.39 -3.69 16.52
N THR A 383 -1.13 -2.79 17.47
CA THR A 383 0.16 -2.71 18.16
C THR A 383 0.19 -3.48 19.47
N GLY A 384 -0.88 -4.15 19.92
CA GLY A 384 -0.87 -5.00 21.13
C GLY A 384 -0.70 -4.27 22.47
N TYR A 385 -0.16 -3.04 22.48
CA TYR A 385 -0.09 -2.14 23.64
C TYR A 385 -1.20 -1.09 23.58
N GLN A 386 -1.57 -0.55 24.75
CA GLN A 386 -2.62 0.45 24.91
C GLN A 386 -2.04 1.87 25.02
N ALA A 387 -2.79 2.87 24.56
CA ALA A 387 -2.35 4.28 24.56
C ALA A 387 -2.15 4.82 25.99
N GLU A 388 -2.91 4.31 26.96
CA GLU A 388 -2.86 4.63 28.38
C GLU A 388 -1.47 4.41 28.99
N HIS A 389 -0.73 3.44 28.45
CA HIS A 389 0.59 3.04 28.95
C HIS A 389 1.75 3.88 28.39
N ILE A 390 1.45 4.89 27.57
CA ILE A 390 2.45 5.77 26.99
C ILE A 390 2.59 7.05 27.84
N PRO A 391 3.79 7.37 28.35
CA PRO A 391 4.04 8.64 29.04
C PRO A 391 4.00 9.81 28.05
N ALA A 392 3.60 10.99 28.51
CA ALA A 392 3.55 12.19 27.67
C ALA A 392 4.96 12.66 27.24
N PHE A 393 5.97 12.31 28.03
CA PHE A 393 7.38 12.50 27.74
C PHE A 393 8.10 11.16 27.88
N LEU A 394 8.61 10.62 26.77
CA LEU A 394 9.23 9.30 26.71
C LEU A 394 10.30 9.13 27.79
N GLU A 395 10.38 7.99 28.48
CA GLU A 395 11.34 7.79 29.57
C GLU A 395 12.81 7.89 29.08
N PRO A 396 13.75 8.38 29.91
CA PRO A 396 15.16 8.52 29.52
C PRO A 396 15.77 7.21 29.03
N ASP A 397 15.46 6.09 29.69
CA ASP A 397 15.98 4.77 29.34
C ASP A 397 15.48 4.29 27.97
N TRP A 398 14.22 4.60 27.63
CA TRP A 398 13.66 4.28 26.32
C TRP A 398 14.32 5.14 25.23
N TYR A 399 14.51 6.43 25.51
CA TYR A 399 15.24 7.31 24.59
C TYR A 399 16.67 6.83 24.38
N GLN A 400 17.39 6.50 25.45
CA GLN A 400 18.79 6.10 25.38
C GLN A 400 18.97 4.78 24.62
N ARG A 401 18.08 3.81 24.81
CA ARG A 401 18.17 2.50 24.12
C ARG A 401 17.77 2.56 22.66
N TYR A 402 16.77 3.36 22.31
CA TYR A 402 16.15 3.30 20.97
C TYR A 402 16.42 4.51 20.08
N LEU A 403 16.52 5.71 20.64
CA LEU A 403 16.49 6.97 19.88
C LEU A 403 17.81 7.75 19.92
N ALA A 404 18.63 7.58 20.96
CA ALA A 404 19.87 8.32 21.14
C ALA A 404 20.88 8.11 20.00
N SER A 405 20.88 6.94 19.37
CA SER A 405 21.75 6.61 18.24
C SER A 405 21.51 7.48 17.01
N CYS A 406 20.26 7.94 16.79
CA CYS A 406 19.91 8.74 15.62
C CYS A 406 19.63 10.22 15.94
N ALA A 407 19.18 10.54 17.16
CA ALA A 407 18.79 11.89 17.56
C ALA A 407 19.86 12.65 18.38
N GLY A 408 20.97 11.98 18.75
CA GLY A 408 21.98 12.55 19.63
C GLY A 408 21.53 12.66 21.10
N SER A 409 22.20 13.49 21.89
CA SER A 409 21.92 13.66 23.32
C SER A 409 20.55 14.33 23.58
N GLU A 410 19.87 13.85 24.64
CA GLU A 410 18.50 14.15 25.08
C GLU A 410 17.73 15.28 24.35
N SER A 411 17.14 14.95 23.19
CA SER A 411 16.25 15.87 22.48
C SER A 411 14.82 15.80 23.01
N THR A 412 14.40 16.83 23.76
CA THR A 412 13.02 17.00 24.27
C THR A 412 11.99 16.90 23.16
N THR A 413 12.28 17.47 21.99
CA THR A 413 11.39 17.44 20.81
C THR A 413 11.19 16.03 20.28
N VAL A 414 12.25 15.22 20.25
CA VAL A 414 12.20 13.83 19.77
C VAL A 414 11.40 12.96 20.74
N ARG A 415 11.65 13.08 22.04
CA ARG A 415 10.92 12.32 23.08
C ARG A 415 9.42 12.61 23.05
N ARG A 416 9.04 13.88 22.87
CA ARG A 416 7.63 14.28 22.74
C ARG A 416 7.01 13.74 21.45
N ALA A 417 7.69 13.89 20.32
CA ALA A 417 7.19 13.41 19.04
C ALA A 417 7.04 11.88 19.01
N ALA A 418 7.98 11.16 19.63
CA ALA A 418 7.95 9.72 19.83
C ALA A 418 6.70 9.28 20.63
N ALA A 419 6.45 9.93 21.78
CA ALA A 419 5.28 9.64 22.61
C ALA A 419 3.96 9.83 21.85
N VAL A 420 3.78 10.99 21.19
CA VAL A 420 2.58 11.27 20.38
C VAL A 420 2.41 10.24 19.26
N ARG A 421 3.52 9.82 18.62
CA ARG A 421 3.49 8.83 17.55
C ARG A 421 3.06 7.45 18.05
N LEU A 422 3.57 7.01 19.21
CA LEU A 422 3.19 5.73 19.82
C LEU A 422 1.71 5.71 20.23
N VAL A 423 1.19 6.82 20.75
CA VAL A 423 -0.25 6.98 21.06
C VAL A 423 -1.08 6.94 19.78
N GLN A 424 -0.68 7.69 18.74
CA GLN A 424 -1.35 7.64 17.44
C GLN A 424 -1.39 6.22 16.86
N TRP A 425 -0.34 5.43 17.05
CA TRP A 425 -0.33 4.03 16.61
C TRP A 425 -1.32 3.18 17.38
N ALA A 426 -1.40 3.33 18.71
CA ALA A 426 -2.32 2.56 19.55
C ALA A 426 -3.80 2.95 19.37
N MET A 427 -4.11 4.23 19.16
CA MET A 427 -5.49 4.73 19.13
C MET A 427 -6.01 5.07 17.73
N GLY A 428 -5.13 5.17 16.73
CA GLY A 428 -5.47 5.76 15.43
C GLY A 428 -5.60 7.28 15.52
N GLY A 429 -6.44 7.88 14.68
CA GLY A 429 -6.75 9.31 14.73
C GLY A 429 -5.74 10.26 14.09
N ALA A 430 -6.04 11.55 14.16
CA ALA A 430 -5.11 12.60 13.76
C ALA A 430 -3.92 12.67 14.73
N TYR A 431 -2.84 13.31 14.29
CA TYR A 431 -1.69 13.53 15.18
C TYR A 431 -2.05 14.47 16.33
N ASP A 432 -2.96 15.41 16.10
CA ASP A 432 -3.41 16.37 17.10
C ASP A 432 -4.29 15.68 18.16
N ASP A 433 -5.16 14.73 17.78
CA ASP A 433 -5.93 13.91 18.72
C ASP A 433 -5.02 13.14 19.68
N ALA A 434 -3.94 12.55 19.14
CA ALA A 434 -2.95 11.83 19.94
C ALA A 434 -2.15 12.76 20.86
N ALA A 435 -1.89 14.01 20.44
CA ALA A 435 -1.24 15.02 21.26
C ALA A 435 -2.18 15.48 22.39
N GLU A 436 -3.45 15.72 22.08
CA GLU A 436 -4.49 16.08 23.06
C GLU A 436 -4.69 14.98 24.11
N PHE A 437 -4.68 13.70 23.70
CA PHE A 437 -4.72 12.55 24.62
C PHE A 437 -3.56 12.56 25.64
N LEU A 438 -2.40 13.07 25.25
CA LEU A 438 -1.24 13.24 26.13
C LEU A 438 -1.28 14.56 26.95
N GLY A 439 -2.30 15.40 26.77
CA GLY A 439 -2.42 16.71 27.42
C GLY A 439 -1.61 17.81 26.76
N ILE A 440 -1.21 17.65 25.49
CA ILE A 440 -0.44 18.64 24.72
C ILE A 440 -1.42 19.48 23.89
N THR A 441 -1.49 20.79 24.13
CA THR A 441 -2.53 21.66 23.51
C THR A 441 -2.25 21.99 22.03
N PRO A 442 -3.29 22.05 21.16
CA PRO A 442 -3.18 22.26 19.70
C PRO A 442 -2.33 23.45 19.25
N VAL A 443 -2.46 24.61 19.92
CA VAL A 443 -1.71 25.84 19.63
C VAL A 443 -0.19 25.62 19.79
N GLN A 444 0.20 24.79 20.75
CA GLN A 444 1.59 24.44 21.03
C GLN A 444 2.07 23.30 20.12
N THR A 445 1.16 22.47 19.62
CA THR A 445 1.40 21.48 18.55
C THR A 445 1.73 22.18 17.22
N HIS A 446 1.04 23.28 16.86
CA HIS A 446 1.31 24.04 15.63
C HIS A 446 2.70 24.67 15.54
N LEU A 447 3.32 25.03 16.68
CA LEU A 447 4.71 25.49 16.74
C LEU A 447 5.71 24.37 16.40
N LEU A 448 5.29 23.11 16.49
CA LEU A 448 6.11 21.90 16.29
C LEU A 448 5.76 21.15 14.99
N THR A 449 4.52 21.28 14.48
CA THR A 449 3.97 20.56 13.31
C THR A 449 4.09 21.30 11.98
N GLY A 450 5.07 22.19 11.82
CA GLY A 450 5.47 22.65 10.49
C GLY A 450 5.74 21.45 9.56
N ARG A 451 5.34 21.56 8.28
CA ARG A 451 5.45 20.55 7.19
C ARG A 451 6.57 19.53 7.42
N GLN A 452 6.36 18.26 7.09
CA GLN A 452 7.26 17.13 7.37
C GLN A 452 8.76 17.36 7.10
N SER A 453 9.14 18.20 6.13
CA SER A 453 10.52 18.63 5.90
C SER A 453 11.16 19.34 7.11
N ARG A 454 10.37 20.05 7.93
CA ARG A 454 10.81 20.68 9.19
C ARG A 454 10.83 19.72 10.39
N ARG A 455 10.20 18.54 10.29
CA ARG A 455 10.23 17.52 11.38
C ARG A 455 11.60 16.85 11.45
N SER A 456 12.08 16.33 10.31
CA SER A 456 13.41 15.69 10.18
C SER A 456 14.55 16.63 10.61
N VAL A 457 14.48 17.90 10.16
CA VAL A 457 15.49 18.93 10.49
C VAL A 457 15.49 19.30 11.98
N ARG A 458 14.36 19.19 12.67
CA ARG A 458 14.26 19.48 14.12
C ARG A 458 14.59 18.30 15.02
N THR A 459 14.43 17.07 14.52
CA THR A 459 14.73 15.86 15.28
C THR A 459 16.19 15.43 15.15
N GLY A 460 16.91 15.86 14.12
CA GLY A 460 18.29 15.43 13.82
C GLY A 460 18.39 13.98 13.34
N CYS A 461 17.40 13.15 13.67
CA CYS A 461 17.26 11.76 13.28
C CYS A 461 16.61 11.61 11.90
N ASN A 462 17.12 10.67 11.11
CA ASN A 462 16.48 10.22 9.88
C ASN A 462 15.08 9.67 10.20
N PRO A 463 14.02 10.10 9.47
CA PRO A 463 12.65 9.62 9.69
C PRO A 463 12.50 8.09 9.74
N LEU A 464 13.37 7.36 9.04
CA LEU A 464 13.35 5.90 8.97
C LEU A 464 13.98 5.23 10.17
N GLU A 465 15.11 5.77 10.64
CA GLU A 465 15.73 5.33 11.88
C GLU A 465 14.78 5.58 13.05
N LEU A 466 14.08 6.72 13.04
CA LEU A 466 13.04 7.05 14.01
C LEU A 466 11.87 6.04 13.95
N ASP A 467 11.31 5.74 12.77
CA ASP A 467 10.21 4.77 12.65
C ASP A 467 10.64 3.36 13.09
N ARG A 468 11.84 2.91 12.69
CA ARG A 468 12.42 1.62 13.09
C ARG A 468 12.62 1.54 14.61
N ALA A 469 13.21 2.57 15.21
CA ALA A 469 13.40 2.66 16.65
C ALA A 469 12.08 2.62 17.41
N LEU A 470 11.07 3.36 16.94
CA LEU A 470 9.74 3.36 17.53
C LEU A 470 9.03 2.01 17.37
N ARG A 471 9.21 1.30 16.24
CA ARG A 471 8.69 -0.07 16.07
C ARG A 471 9.35 -1.07 17.02
N ALA A 472 10.66 -0.95 17.25
CA ALA A 472 11.37 -1.78 18.21
C ALA A 472 10.86 -1.54 19.64
N LEU A 473 10.68 -0.27 20.02
CA LEU A 473 10.07 0.09 21.31
C LEU A 473 8.61 -0.39 21.41
N ALA A 474 7.81 -0.20 20.36
CA ALA A 474 6.45 -0.71 20.27
C ALA A 474 6.39 -2.22 20.49
N SER A 475 7.34 -2.99 19.94
CA SER A 475 7.47 -4.43 20.15
C SER A 475 7.73 -4.79 21.62
N GLU A 476 8.63 -4.06 22.29
CA GLU A 476 8.87 -4.23 23.73
C GLU A 476 7.60 -3.94 24.56
N LEU A 477 6.83 -2.93 24.17
CA LEU A 477 5.57 -2.57 24.84
C LEU A 477 4.46 -3.61 24.67
N GLN A 478 4.50 -4.47 23.65
CA GLN A 478 3.49 -5.53 23.46
C GLN A 478 3.68 -6.70 24.43
N SER A 479 4.93 -6.95 24.84
CA SER A 479 5.32 -8.03 25.74
C SER A 479 6.04 -7.45 26.96
N PRO A 480 5.35 -6.65 27.78
CA PRO A 480 5.99 -5.93 28.85
C PRO A 480 6.49 -6.92 29.91
N ARG A 481 7.72 -6.73 30.38
CA ARG A 481 8.34 -7.57 31.42
C ARG A 481 7.73 -7.34 32.81
N GLN A 482 6.99 -6.25 32.98
CA GLN A 482 6.35 -5.80 34.21
C GLN A 482 4.93 -5.35 33.90
N LEU A 483 4.09 -5.24 34.92
CA LEU A 483 2.74 -4.68 34.75
C LEU A 483 2.86 -3.25 34.18
N PRO A 484 2.20 -2.93 33.06
CA PRO A 484 2.32 -1.61 32.47
C PRO A 484 1.68 -0.53 33.36
N VAL A 485 2.36 0.61 33.48
CA VAL A 485 1.89 1.77 34.25
C VAL A 485 0.80 2.50 33.45
N ASP A 486 -0.32 2.83 34.08
CA ASP A 486 -1.37 3.67 33.47
C ASP A 486 -1.06 5.16 33.67
N TYR A 487 -0.28 5.73 32.75
CA TYR A 487 0.06 7.15 32.79
C TYR A 487 -1.15 8.05 32.54
N ARG A 488 -2.19 7.56 31.84
CA ARG A 488 -3.43 8.33 31.62
C ARG A 488 -4.14 8.53 32.95
N ARG A 489 -4.29 7.48 33.75
CA ARG A 489 -4.87 7.55 35.10
C ARG A 489 -4.10 8.51 35.99
N ARG A 490 -2.77 8.45 35.98
CA ARG A 490 -1.92 9.40 36.73
C ARG A 490 -2.16 10.85 36.29
N ARG A 491 -2.25 11.13 34.99
CA ARG A 491 -2.57 12.49 34.47
C ARG A 491 -3.97 12.95 34.86
N GLN A 492 -4.96 12.06 34.84
CA GLN A 492 -6.34 12.37 35.23
C GLN A 492 -6.45 12.66 36.73
N ALA A 493 -5.84 11.84 37.57
CA ALA A 493 -5.80 12.03 39.03
C ALA A 493 -5.17 13.39 39.41
N LEU A 494 -4.19 13.84 38.62
CA LEU A 494 -3.46 15.07 38.88
C LEU A 494 -3.90 16.27 38.03
N HIS A 495 -5.02 16.20 37.29
CA HIS A 495 -5.39 17.24 36.32
C HIS A 495 -5.59 18.64 36.96
N GLU A 496 -6.15 18.70 38.16
CA GLU A 496 -6.35 19.93 38.94
C GLU A 496 -5.52 19.93 40.23
N TRP A 497 -4.63 18.96 40.38
CA TRP A 497 -3.94 18.74 41.64
C TRP A 497 -2.86 19.79 41.89
N VAL A 498 -2.77 20.20 43.15
CA VAL A 498 -1.68 21.00 43.69
C VAL A 498 -1.40 20.53 45.10
N LEU A 499 -0.15 20.67 45.54
CA LEU A 499 0.25 20.35 46.89
C LEU A 499 -0.52 21.23 47.90
N SER A 500 -1.21 20.60 48.85
CA SER A 500 -1.92 21.32 49.92
C SER A 500 -0.95 22.13 50.78
N ILE A 501 -1.45 23.19 51.43
CA ILE A 501 -0.60 24.05 52.25
C ILE A 501 -0.04 23.29 53.46
N ASP A 502 -0.83 22.39 54.05
CA ASP A 502 -0.43 21.57 55.19
C ASP A 502 0.66 20.57 54.81
N THR A 503 0.47 19.85 53.69
CA THR A 503 1.49 18.93 53.17
C THR A 503 2.76 19.68 52.80
N TRP A 504 2.64 20.87 52.20
CA TRP A 504 3.79 21.70 51.88
C TRP A 504 4.57 22.12 53.15
N ASN A 505 3.86 22.55 54.20
CA ASN A 505 4.47 22.92 55.47
C ASN A 505 5.15 21.72 56.15
N ASP A 506 4.54 20.53 56.12
CA ASP A 506 5.14 19.30 56.61
C ASP A 506 6.43 18.95 55.84
N LEU A 507 6.41 19.00 54.50
CA LEU A 507 7.59 18.72 53.68
C LEU A 507 8.72 19.74 53.90
N VAL A 508 8.39 21.02 54.06
CA VAL A 508 9.36 22.09 54.34
C VAL A 508 9.91 21.98 55.77
N SER A 509 9.12 21.47 56.73
CA SER A 509 9.57 21.27 58.12
C SER A 509 10.73 20.27 58.22
N LYS A 510 10.79 19.31 57.29
CA LYS A 510 11.80 18.24 57.18
C LYS A 510 13.14 18.72 56.59
N LEU A 511 13.24 19.97 56.15
CA LEU A 511 14.49 20.55 55.63
C LEU A 511 15.47 20.94 56.76
N PRO A 512 16.79 20.91 56.52
CA PRO A 512 17.80 21.23 57.53
C PRO A 512 17.63 22.64 58.17
N PRO A 513 17.89 22.79 59.49
CA PRO A 513 17.72 24.06 60.21
C PRO A 513 18.64 25.20 59.72
N THR A 514 19.77 24.90 59.09
CA THR A 514 20.73 25.89 58.57
C THR A 514 20.18 26.77 57.44
N LEU A 515 18.99 26.46 56.91
CA LEU A 515 18.35 27.16 55.80
C LEU A 515 17.15 28.04 56.22
N LEU A 516 17.03 28.39 57.51
CA LEU A 516 15.95 29.22 58.07
C LEU A 516 15.71 30.55 57.33
N ARG A 517 16.73 31.15 56.69
CA ARG A 517 16.59 32.36 55.85
C ARG A 517 15.75 32.16 54.59
N PHE A 518 15.54 30.92 54.14
CA PHE A 518 14.71 30.59 52.97
C PHE A 518 13.33 30.03 53.32
N ARG A 519 13.07 29.73 54.61
CA ARG A 519 11.72 29.41 55.11
C ARG A 519 10.77 30.61 55.01
N THR A 520 11.29 31.84 55.03
CA THR A 520 10.51 33.09 54.92
C THR A 520 10.04 33.40 53.50
N LEU A 521 10.35 32.55 52.51
CA LEU A 521 9.91 32.65 51.10
C LEU A 521 9.12 31.40 50.66
N THR A 522 8.30 30.83 51.56
CA THR A 522 7.23 29.87 51.23
C THR A 522 6.03 30.59 50.62
N ASP A 523 6.25 31.22 49.47
CA ASP A 523 5.21 31.83 48.65
C ASP A 523 4.49 30.74 47.83
N ASP A 524 3.21 30.97 47.50
CA ASP A 524 2.38 30.08 46.68
C ASP A 524 3.04 29.73 45.34
N ARG A 525 3.88 30.64 44.82
CA ARG A 525 4.70 30.37 43.64
C ARG A 525 5.63 29.15 43.83
N LYS A 526 6.30 29.04 44.98
CA LYS A 526 7.26 27.96 45.24
C LYS A 526 6.54 26.63 45.46
N ARG A 527 5.36 26.68 46.09
CA ARG A 527 4.43 25.54 46.22
C ARG A 527 3.91 25.08 44.85
N GLN A 528 3.58 26.01 43.96
CA GLN A 528 3.20 25.73 42.58
C GLN A 528 4.35 25.08 41.80
N ASP A 529 5.59 25.58 41.92
CA ASP A 529 6.76 25.00 41.26
C ASP A 529 7.09 23.59 41.80
N ALA A 530 6.98 23.37 43.10
CA ALA A 530 7.13 22.06 43.73
C ALA A 530 6.05 21.07 43.25
N SER A 531 4.81 21.54 43.11
CA SER A 531 3.70 20.74 42.57
C SER A 531 3.94 20.36 41.12
N VAL A 532 4.43 21.28 40.29
CA VAL A 532 4.85 21.01 38.91
C VAL A 532 5.96 19.96 38.89
N PHE A 533 6.96 20.07 39.78
CA PHE A 533 8.04 19.10 39.88
C PHE A 533 7.52 17.69 40.23
N ILE A 534 6.67 17.57 41.25
CA ILE A 534 6.03 16.29 41.60
C ILE A 534 5.22 15.76 40.41
N TRP A 535 4.38 16.59 39.78
CA TRP A 535 3.57 16.20 38.63
C TRP A 535 4.41 15.61 37.49
N THR A 536 5.58 16.20 37.19
CA THR A 536 6.46 15.68 36.12
C THR A 536 7.06 14.33 36.46
N LEU A 537 7.37 14.06 37.74
CA LEU A 537 7.88 12.76 38.18
C LEU A 537 6.79 11.68 38.05
N VAL A 538 5.59 11.96 38.58
CA VAL A 538 4.47 11.01 38.64
C VAL A 538 3.94 10.67 37.25
N THR A 539 3.69 11.69 36.41
CA THR A 539 3.04 11.51 35.10
C THR A 539 4.01 11.23 33.96
N ARG A 540 5.32 11.38 34.22
CA ARG A 540 6.37 11.44 33.17
C ARG A 540 5.98 12.42 32.06
N GLY A 541 5.48 13.59 32.45
CA GLY A 541 5.14 14.70 31.56
C GLY A 541 6.18 15.81 31.62
N GLU A 542 6.01 16.84 30.79
CA GLU A 542 6.88 18.01 30.80
C GLU A 542 6.30 19.14 31.65
N HIS A 543 7.17 19.87 32.36
CA HIS A 543 6.79 20.98 33.25
C HIS A 543 6.02 22.11 32.56
N LEU A 544 6.11 22.20 31.22
CA LEU A 544 5.36 23.16 30.41
C LEU A 544 3.87 22.82 30.30
N PHE A 545 3.52 21.54 30.45
CA PHE A 545 2.14 21.03 30.35
C PHE A 545 1.53 20.68 31.72
N ALA A 546 2.31 20.83 32.80
CA ALA A 546 1.83 20.60 34.15
C ALA A 546 0.72 21.61 34.53
N PRO A 547 -0.29 21.19 35.29
CA PRO A 547 -1.36 22.07 35.75
C PRO A 547 -0.84 23.12 36.74
N ARG A 548 -1.42 24.31 36.67
CA ARG A 548 -0.98 25.48 37.45
C ARG A 548 -2.14 26.23 38.10
N PRO A 549 -2.94 25.58 38.98
CA PRO A 549 -4.13 26.18 39.55
C PRO A 549 -3.83 27.41 40.43
N LEU A 550 -2.72 27.41 41.18
CA LEU A 550 -2.35 28.57 42.01
C LEU A 550 -1.97 29.78 41.15
N GLU A 551 -1.26 29.54 40.03
CA GLU A 551 -0.92 30.59 39.06
C GLU A 551 -2.17 31.12 38.34
N ALA A 552 -3.11 30.23 38.00
CA ALA A 552 -4.38 30.59 37.36
C ALA A 552 -5.25 31.47 38.28
N ALA A 553 -5.23 31.22 39.60
CA ALA A 553 -5.95 31.99 40.60
C ALA A 553 -5.36 33.40 40.84
N GLN A 554 -4.14 33.69 40.38
CA GLN A 554 -3.52 35.01 40.55
C GLN A 554 -4.09 36.07 39.58
N PRO A 555 -4.05 37.37 39.96
CA PRO A 555 -4.29 38.48 39.05
C PRO A 555 -3.35 38.48 37.84
N ASP A 556 -3.79 39.02 36.70
CA ASP A 556 -3.08 38.91 35.42
C ASP A 556 -1.61 39.41 35.45
N GLY A 557 -1.32 40.50 36.15
CA GLY A 557 0.04 41.02 36.28
C GLY A 557 0.99 40.07 37.03
N ILE A 558 0.50 39.42 38.08
CA ILE A 558 1.25 38.41 38.85
C ILE A 558 1.38 37.13 38.03
N ARG A 559 0.31 36.73 37.33
CA ARG A 559 0.32 35.57 36.42
C ARG A 559 1.39 35.72 35.33
N GLN A 560 1.51 36.88 34.70
CA GLN A 560 2.56 37.15 33.71
C GLN A 560 3.97 37.12 34.32
N GLN A 561 4.14 37.66 35.52
CA GLN A 561 5.41 37.62 36.25
C GLN A 561 5.84 36.18 36.59
N TRP A 562 4.89 35.34 37.02
CA TRP A 562 5.14 33.91 37.28
C TRP A 562 5.45 33.17 35.98
N ALA A 563 4.70 33.44 34.91
CA ALA A 563 4.93 32.85 33.60
C ALA A 563 6.35 33.12 33.06
N GLY A 564 6.86 34.34 33.25
CA GLY A 564 8.23 34.71 32.85
C GLY A 564 9.34 33.99 33.62
N ARG A 565 9.04 33.38 34.77
CA ARG A 565 10.03 32.70 35.64
C ARG A 565 9.96 31.18 35.58
N ARG A 566 9.02 30.59 34.84
CA ARG A 566 8.79 29.13 34.77
C ARG A 566 10.07 28.33 34.47
N ASN A 567 10.79 28.72 33.42
CA ASN A 567 12.00 28.02 32.99
C ASN A 567 13.13 28.15 34.02
N THR A 568 13.27 29.32 34.64
CA THR A 568 14.29 29.58 35.67
C THR A 568 14.04 28.75 36.93
N ALA A 569 12.78 28.67 37.38
CA ALA A 569 12.41 27.85 38.52
C ALA A 569 12.62 26.35 38.22
N TRP A 570 12.17 25.89 37.05
CA TRP A 570 12.38 24.52 36.60
C TRP A 570 13.86 24.14 36.50
N PHE A 571 14.70 25.04 35.98
CA PHE A 571 16.15 24.83 35.88
C PHE A 571 16.79 24.55 37.24
N GLN A 572 16.34 25.21 38.32
CA GLN A 572 16.86 24.96 39.67
C GLN A 572 16.50 23.57 40.21
N PHE A 573 15.32 23.05 39.87
CA PHE A 573 14.90 21.70 40.26
C PHE A 573 15.52 20.60 39.38
N SER A 574 15.78 20.89 38.11
CA SER A 574 16.20 19.88 37.12
C SER A 574 17.71 19.77 36.91
N ARG A 575 18.51 20.79 37.25
CA ARG A 575 19.96 20.77 37.06
C ARG A 575 20.65 19.61 37.81
N PRO A 576 21.77 19.07 37.28
CA PRO A 576 22.49 17.96 37.92
C PRO A 576 23.09 18.31 39.29
N ASP A 577 23.51 19.56 39.48
CA ASP A 577 24.13 20.06 40.72
C ASP A 577 23.30 21.22 41.30
N PRO A 578 22.10 20.99 41.85
CA PRO A 578 21.23 22.06 42.34
C PRO A 578 21.86 22.82 43.52
N LEU A 579 21.61 24.13 43.61
CA LEU A 579 21.98 24.91 44.81
C LEU A 579 21.40 24.22 46.06
N GLY A 580 22.16 24.15 47.15
CA GLY A 580 21.88 23.26 48.30
C GLY A 580 20.41 23.17 48.75
N HIS A 581 19.72 24.31 48.88
CA HIS A 581 18.30 24.34 49.22
C HIS A 581 17.40 23.57 48.22
N TYR A 582 17.64 23.66 46.92
CA TYR A 582 16.88 22.93 45.89
C TYR A 582 17.26 21.46 45.84
N ALA A 583 18.49 21.09 46.22
CA ALA A 583 18.93 19.69 46.32
C ALA A 583 18.13 18.95 47.39
N ASP A 584 18.06 19.52 48.59
CA ASP A 584 17.33 18.95 49.72
C ASP A 584 15.83 18.88 49.44
N LEU A 585 15.27 19.95 48.88
CA LEU A 585 13.86 19.99 48.50
C LEU A 585 13.53 18.96 47.41
N ARG A 586 14.40 18.81 46.39
CA ARG A 586 14.23 17.79 45.35
C ARG A 586 14.17 16.38 45.91
N HIS A 587 15.03 16.05 46.87
CA HIS A 587 15.05 14.73 47.52
C HIS A 587 13.75 14.43 48.26
N ILE A 588 13.26 15.40 49.04
CA ILE A 588 12.00 15.26 49.79
C ILE A 588 10.81 15.14 48.82
N LEU A 589 10.73 16.01 47.81
CA LEU A 589 9.66 15.98 46.81
C LEU A 589 9.67 14.69 45.99
N ALA A 590 10.85 14.14 45.67
CA ALA A 590 10.96 12.87 44.94
C ALA A 590 10.43 11.68 45.76
N LYS A 591 10.73 11.64 47.06
CA LYS A 591 10.15 10.62 47.97
C LYS A 591 8.64 10.75 48.08
N TYR A 592 8.13 11.97 48.15
CA TYR A 592 6.70 12.22 48.16
C TYR A 592 6.04 11.77 46.85
N ALA A 593 6.64 12.10 45.69
CA ALA A 593 6.16 11.65 44.39
C ALA A 593 6.08 10.12 44.29
N GLN A 594 7.08 9.38 44.78
CA GLN A 594 7.05 7.90 44.80
C GLN A 594 5.94 7.32 45.68
N ARG A 595 5.54 8.01 46.75
CA ARG A 595 4.37 7.63 47.55
C ARG A 595 3.09 7.90 46.76
N LEU A 596 2.96 9.10 46.20
CA LEU A 596 1.82 9.52 45.40
C LEU A 596 1.58 8.62 44.17
N GLU A 597 2.65 8.15 43.51
CA GLU A 597 2.55 7.15 42.43
C GLU A 597 1.88 5.86 42.89
N ARG A 598 2.32 5.30 44.03
CA ARG A 598 1.75 4.07 44.59
C ARG A 598 0.30 4.25 45.00
N ASP A 599 -0.02 5.39 45.59
CA ASP A 599 -1.37 5.71 46.02
C ASP A 599 -2.32 5.77 44.80
N ILE A 600 -1.95 6.52 43.76
CA ILE A 600 -2.74 6.63 42.52
C ILE A 600 -2.89 5.27 41.83
N ASP A 601 -1.79 4.53 41.68
CA ASP A 601 -1.82 3.23 40.97
C ASP A 601 -2.68 2.20 41.73
N SER A 602 -2.69 2.26 43.07
CA SER A 602 -3.44 1.32 43.92
C SER A 602 -4.95 1.55 43.99
N GLY A 603 -5.49 2.69 43.55
CA GLY A 603 -6.92 2.99 43.77
C GLY A 603 -7.19 4.30 44.50
N LEU A 604 -6.23 4.78 45.28
CA LEU A 604 -6.44 5.89 46.18
C LEU A 604 -6.42 7.18 45.37
N SER A 605 -7.54 7.91 45.41
CA SER A 605 -7.55 9.26 44.85
C SER A 605 -6.61 10.13 45.69
N PRO A 606 -5.74 10.95 45.08
CA PRO A 606 -4.99 11.92 45.84
C PRO A 606 -6.01 12.78 46.58
N GLU A 607 -5.89 12.84 47.90
CA GLU A 607 -6.76 13.63 48.77
C GLU A 607 -7.02 15.00 48.11
N LYS A 608 -8.23 15.20 47.56
CA LYS A 608 -8.76 16.54 47.28
C LYS A 608 -9.13 17.15 48.62
N GLU A 609 -8.14 17.33 49.47
CA GLU A 609 -8.26 18.03 50.74
C GLU A 609 -8.55 19.48 50.40
N SER A 610 -9.82 19.84 50.63
CA SER A 610 -10.44 21.05 50.14
C SER A 610 -10.01 22.25 50.98
N GLY A 611 -9.50 23.29 50.31
CA GLY A 611 -9.54 24.69 50.75
C GLY A 611 -8.60 25.10 51.87
#